data_AF-A0A9D8BPI8-F1
#
_entry.id   AF-A0A9D8BPI8-F1
#
_cell.length_a   1.000
_cell.length_b   1.000
_cell.length_c   1.000
_cell.angle_alpha   90.00
_cell.angle_beta   90.00
_cell.angle_gamma   90.00
#
_symmetry.space_group_name_H-M   'P 1'
#
loop_
_entity.id
_entity.type
_entity.pdbx_description
1 polymer ?
#
loop_
_entity_poly.entity_id
_entity_poly.type
_entity_poly.pdbx_seq_one_letter_code
_entity_poly.pdbx_strand_id
1 'polypeptide(L)'
;MKNSDSSVIYYGPKYTFAHEAALKMFPGAQYFYERSPRTLFDRVDSGELDFGVLPVENSATGIVFEFFPLLVDQPFLPLSEQVHVRIVKELYLPIYQHLLSRARVSLNEVRTIYTGSQPYLQCIQWIERNLPNAKIEFVESTAAAAERLLQDPKGVCIGGNLLAKEEKLVKVRENINPPKNVTRFFAISAKHTRTPGTCNKSTFAVIIPDRVGTLCQVLQLLSKVNISLTNIKTLPVRAPHIHTEDFKDWFVIDVAAHCNSASFRQLKAHFSECKENLIYCFKFLGSYVAGFGSKGPAPGLKERLGPEAPPKQPVDKMTFFSDMIRKGESESVEFKASLRFDYKTKSANRELAKAVAKSLCGFMNSNGGYLFIGVSDTGDVLGIQEDINTLDKRKTADGFLAAFYQVVSDFIGKEFSHCLHAEVLEIREKKLCCVRIEPSTRPAWLRGAGEPTFFIRVGNSCRPLNAEEATGYVMSRFVGK
;
A
#
# COMPACT_ATOMS: atom_id res chain seq x y z
N MET A 1 10.93 -8.76 33.84
CA MET A 1 9.83 -9.52 34.46
C MET A 1 9.29 -10.51 33.45
N LYS A 2 9.12 -11.79 33.81
CA LYS A 2 8.47 -12.79 32.96
C LYS A 2 7.02 -12.32 32.73
N ASN A 3 6.61 -12.26 31.47
CA ASN A 3 5.40 -11.58 31.00
C ASN A 3 4.13 -12.48 31.14
N SER A 4 4.08 -13.34 32.17
CA SER A 4 3.13 -14.47 32.26
C SER A 4 1.68 -14.08 32.51
N ASP A 5 1.41 -12.83 32.89
CA ASP A 5 0.07 -12.39 33.31
C ASP A 5 -0.55 -11.34 32.37
N SER A 6 0.08 -11.04 31.24
CA SER A 6 -0.47 -10.06 30.28
C SER A 6 -1.53 -10.67 29.38
N SER A 7 -2.57 -9.89 29.06
CA SER A 7 -3.60 -10.26 28.09
C SER A 7 -3.44 -9.46 26.78
N VAL A 8 -3.49 -10.16 25.63
CA VAL A 8 -3.19 -9.57 24.32
C VAL A 8 -4.29 -9.93 23.34
N ILE A 9 -4.90 -8.92 22.71
CA ILE A 9 -5.76 -9.09 21.54
C ILE A 9 -5.00 -8.80 20.25
N TYR A 10 -5.28 -9.54 19.19
CA TYR A 10 -4.67 -9.29 17.88
C TYR A 10 -5.71 -9.33 16.76
N TYR A 11 -5.41 -8.68 15.64
CA TYR A 11 -6.30 -8.60 14.50
C TYR A 11 -6.28 -9.88 13.63
N GLY A 12 -7.44 -10.49 13.44
CA GLY A 12 -7.64 -11.70 12.64
C GLY A 12 -7.57 -12.99 13.47
N PRO A 13 -8.01 -14.15 12.95
CA PRO A 13 -8.10 -15.38 13.72
C PRO A 13 -6.74 -16.03 14.02
N LYS A 14 -6.77 -17.17 14.70
CA LYS A 14 -5.59 -18.01 14.96
C LYS A 14 -4.79 -18.28 13.66
N TYR A 15 -3.48 -18.40 13.85
CA TYR A 15 -2.49 -18.72 12.82
C TYR A 15 -2.25 -17.64 11.75
N THR A 16 -2.80 -16.44 11.93
CA THR A 16 -2.43 -15.27 11.13
C THR A 16 -1.05 -14.74 11.51
N PHE A 17 -0.48 -13.87 10.67
CA PHE A 17 0.79 -13.20 11.01
C PHE A 17 0.65 -12.21 12.17
N ALA A 18 -0.54 -11.68 12.43
CA ALA A 18 -0.81 -10.89 13.63
C ALA A 18 -0.75 -11.75 14.89
N HIS A 19 -1.25 -13.00 14.84
CA HIS A 19 -1.08 -13.98 15.92
C HIS A 19 0.41 -14.27 16.17
N GLU A 20 1.19 -14.52 15.10
CA GLU A 20 2.64 -14.73 15.22
C GLU A 20 3.36 -13.51 15.81
N ALA A 21 2.96 -12.30 15.40
CA ALA A 21 3.48 -11.06 15.96
C ALA A 21 3.16 -10.93 17.46
N ALA A 22 1.93 -11.25 17.87
CA ALA A 22 1.52 -11.23 19.27
C ALA A 22 2.35 -12.19 20.13
N LEU A 23 2.55 -13.43 19.65
CA LEU A 23 3.40 -14.43 20.31
C LEU A 23 4.84 -13.95 20.50
N LYS A 24 5.42 -13.30 19.48
CA LYS A 24 6.80 -12.78 19.53
C LYS A 24 6.93 -11.54 20.43
N MET A 25 5.97 -10.63 20.38
CA MET A 25 6.01 -9.37 21.14
C MET A 25 5.72 -9.57 22.64
N PHE A 26 4.90 -10.57 22.97
CA PHE A 26 4.47 -10.87 24.33
C PHE A 26 4.49 -12.37 24.62
N PRO A 27 5.66 -13.02 24.73
CA PRO A 27 5.74 -14.45 24.96
C PRO A 27 5.09 -14.87 26.29
N GLY A 28 4.23 -15.89 26.26
CA GLY A 28 3.57 -16.44 27.45
C GLY A 28 2.34 -15.67 27.94
N ALA A 29 1.84 -14.72 27.16
CA ALA A 29 0.60 -14.00 27.45
C ALA A 29 -0.65 -14.86 27.20
N GLN A 30 -1.82 -14.40 27.66
CA GLN A 30 -3.11 -14.90 27.21
C GLN A 30 -3.50 -14.19 25.91
N TYR A 31 -3.90 -14.95 24.88
CA TYR A 31 -4.17 -14.41 23.55
C TYR A 31 -5.65 -14.50 23.18
N PHE A 32 -6.17 -13.38 22.71
CA PHE A 32 -7.51 -13.21 22.16
C PHE A 32 -7.40 -12.68 20.74
N TYR A 33 -8.44 -12.85 19.95
CA TYR A 33 -8.46 -12.26 18.62
C TYR A 33 -9.78 -11.58 18.31
N GLU A 34 -9.73 -10.65 17.38
CA GLU A 34 -10.90 -9.94 16.86
C GLU A 34 -10.73 -9.63 15.38
N ARG A 35 -11.82 -9.64 14.63
CA ARG A 35 -11.82 -9.28 13.19
C ARG A 35 -12.21 -7.82 12.98
N SER A 36 -12.87 -7.18 13.95
CA SER A 36 -13.19 -5.75 13.91
C SER A 36 -12.05 -4.89 14.50
N PRO A 37 -11.43 -3.97 13.72
CA PRO A 37 -10.47 -3.02 14.25
C PRO A 37 -11.04 -2.19 15.41
N ARG A 38 -12.31 -1.77 15.30
CA ARG A 38 -12.97 -0.96 16.33
C ARG A 38 -13.05 -1.69 17.66
N THR A 39 -13.59 -2.91 17.64
CA THR A 39 -13.75 -3.74 18.85
C THR A 39 -12.41 -4.09 19.47
N LEU A 40 -11.37 -4.32 18.66
CA LEU A 40 -10.00 -4.50 19.16
C LEU A 40 -9.54 -3.28 19.96
N PHE A 41 -9.73 -2.07 19.44
CA PHE A 41 -9.34 -0.84 20.14
C PHE A 41 -10.17 -0.62 21.40
N ASP A 42 -11.50 -0.82 21.35
CA ASP A 42 -12.40 -0.62 22.49
C ASP A 42 -12.04 -1.51 23.68
N ARG A 43 -11.70 -2.79 23.43
CA ARG A 43 -11.32 -3.75 24.48
C ARG A 43 -9.95 -3.44 25.10
N VAL A 44 -9.07 -2.79 24.34
CA VAL A 44 -7.78 -2.30 24.88
C VAL A 44 -7.98 -1.00 25.65
N ASP A 45 -8.81 -0.11 25.11
CA ASP A 45 -9.06 1.21 25.69
C ASP A 45 -9.79 1.15 27.03
N SER A 46 -10.78 0.27 27.13
CA SER A 46 -11.50 -0.01 28.39
C SER A 46 -10.64 -0.66 29.46
N GLY A 47 -9.46 -1.17 29.09
CA GLY A 47 -8.58 -1.93 29.97
C GLY A 47 -9.03 -3.37 30.22
N GLU A 48 -10.02 -3.88 29.47
CA GLU A 48 -10.39 -5.30 29.48
C GLU A 48 -9.18 -6.18 29.11
N LEU A 49 -8.40 -5.74 28.12
CA LEU A 49 -7.17 -6.39 27.68
C LEU A 49 -5.99 -5.41 27.72
N ASP A 50 -4.80 -5.91 28.07
CA ASP A 50 -3.63 -5.05 28.29
C ASP A 50 -3.07 -4.45 26.99
N PHE A 51 -3.06 -5.24 25.92
CA PHE A 51 -2.43 -4.88 24.66
C PHE A 51 -3.23 -5.30 23.43
N GLY A 52 -3.17 -4.48 22.37
CA GLY A 52 -3.66 -4.81 21.04
C GLY A 52 -2.52 -4.92 20.03
N VAL A 53 -2.48 -5.95 19.18
CA VAL A 53 -1.47 -6.12 18.12
C VAL A 53 -2.11 -6.02 16.74
N LEU A 54 -1.60 -5.09 15.92
CA LEU A 54 -2.17 -4.74 14.63
C LEU A 54 -1.09 -4.50 13.55
N PRO A 55 -1.31 -4.95 12.30
CA PRO A 55 -0.43 -4.63 11.19
C PRO A 55 -0.63 -3.18 10.74
N VAL A 56 0.46 -2.48 10.38
CA VAL A 56 0.39 -1.10 9.91
C VAL A 56 0.98 -0.89 8.51
N GLU A 57 1.82 -1.81 8.08
CA GLU A 57 2.50 -1.74 6.79
C GLU A 57 3.01 -3.10 6.37
N ASN A 58 2.94 -3.40 5.08
CA ASN A 58 3.55 -4.54 4.47
C ASN A 58 4.42 -4.08 3.30
N SER A 59 5.62 -4.64 3.14
CA SER A 59 6.54 -4.24 2.08
C SER A 59 6.08 -4.57 0.66
N ALA A 60 5.13 -5.50 0.51
CA ALA A 60 4.53 -5.88 -0.78
C ALA A 60 3.17 -5.19 -1.03
N THR A 61 2.35 -4.99 0.00
CA THR A 61 0.97 -4.46 -0.16
C THR A 61 0.78 -3.05 0.38
N GLY A 62 1.81 -2.41 0.92
CA GLY A 62 1.77 -1.03 1.41
C GLY A 62 1.10 -0.87 2.78
N ILE A 63 0.50 0.29 3.01
CA ILE A 63 -0.07 0.70 4.30
C ILE A 63 -1.37 -0.06 4.60
N VAL A 64 -1.54 -0.47 5.86
CA VAL A 64 -2.81 -1.03 6.33
C VAL A 64 -3.65 0.10 6.94
N PHE A 65 -4.55 0.67 6.14
CA PHE A 65 -5.25 1.91 6.47
C PHE A 65 -6.29 1.78 7.58
N GLU A 66 -6.89 0.61 7.77
CA GLU A 66 -8.03 0.38 8.67
C GLU A 66 -7.79 0.82 10.11
N PHE A 67 -6.55 0.77 10.60
CA PHE A 67 -6.21 1.07 11.98
C PHE A 67 -5.82 2.53 12.22
N PHE A 68 -5.36 3.24 11.18
CA PHE A 68 -4.84 4.59 11.37
C PHE A 68 -5.89 5.60 11.81
N PRO A 69 -7.12 5.64 11.26
CA PRO A 69 -8.17 6.54 11.76
C PRO A 69 -8.41 6.38 13.28
N LEU A 70 -8.42 5.14 13.78
CA LEU A 70 -8.55 4.84 15.21
C LEU A 70 -7.34 5.31 16.05
N LEU A 71 -6.22 5.65 15.42
CA LEU A 71 -5.05 6.24 16.08
C LEU A 71 -5.01 7.78 15.95
N VAL A 72 -5.28 8.31 14.76
CA VAL A 72 -5.01 9.71 14.42
C VAL A 72 -6.23 10.61 14.44
N ASP A 73 -7.41 10.14 14.01
CA ASP A 73 -8.61 10.98 13.86
C ASP A 73 -9.31 11.30 15.19
N GLN A 74 -8.79 10.78 16.30
CA GLN A 74 -9.33 10.95 17.66
C GLN A 74 -9.77 12.39 18.00
N PRO A 75 -8.99 13.46 17.69
CA PRO A 75 -9.40 14.83 17.99
C PRO A 75 -10.68 15.29 17.29
N PHE A 76 -11.15 14.56 16.28
CA PHE A 76 -12.28 14.93 15.42
C PHE A 76 -13.48 14.00 15.58
N LEU A 77 -13.34 12.94 16.37
CA LEU A 77 -14.44 12.02 16.67
C LEU A 77 -15.24 12.51 17.88
N PRO A 78 -16.54 12.20 17.95
CA PRO A 78 -17.34 12.39 19.17
C PRO A 78 -16.66 11.76 20.37
N LEU A 79 -16.76 12.37 21.56
CA LEU A 79 -16.13 11.86 22.78
C LEU A 79 -16.48 10.40 23.08
N SER A 80 -17.72 9.99 22.79
CA SER A 80 -18.19 8.61 22.93
C SER A 80 -17.51 7.60 22.00
N GLU A 81 -16.89 8.08 20.92
CA GLU A 81 -16.19 7.27 19.93
C GLU A 81 -14.67 7.38 20.05
N GLN A 82 -14.15 8.25 20.91
CA GLN A 82 -12.71 8.38 21.10
C GLN A 82 -12.13 7.16 21.83
N VAL A 83 -10.91 6.80 21.44
CA VAL A 83 -10.08 5.76 22.04
C VAL A 83 -8.72 6.35 22.42
N HIS A 84 -8.25 6.01 23.61
CA HIS A 84 -7.11 6.60 24.30
C HIS A 84 -5.96 5.61 24.43
N VAL A 85 -5.52 5.08 23.28
CA VAL A 85 -4.40 4.13 23.21
C VAL A 85 -3.12 4.79 22.72
N ARG A 86 -1.97 4.18 23.07
CA ARG A 86 -0.64 4.56 22.54
C ARG A 86 0.11 3.35 22.01
N ILE A 87 0.97 3.59 21.02
CA ILE A 87 1.93 2.60 20.54
C ILE A 87 3.00 2.38 21.61
N VAL A 88 3.15 1.14 22.06
CA VAL A 88 4.09 0.74 23.12
C VAL A 88 5.20 -0.18 22.63
N LYS A 89 5.02 -0.86 21.50
CA LYS A 89 6.04 -1.69 20.86
C LYS A 89 5.85 -1.71 19.33
N GLU A 90 6.92 -2.04 18.61
CA GLU A 90 6.85 -2.38 17.18
C GLU A 90 7.58 -3.69 16.89
N LEU A 91 7.20 -4.35 15.80
CA LEU A 91 7.87 -5.54 15.28
C LEU A 91 7.88 -5.52 13.76
N TYR A 92 9.02 -5.80 13.15
CA TYR A 92 9.12 -6.13 11.73
C TYR A 92 9.18 -7.66 11.59
N LEU A 93 8.13 -8.25 11.02
CA LEU A 93 7.99 -9.70 10.88
C LEU A 93 8.19 -10.10 9.41
N PRO A 94 9.25 -10.84 9.08
CA PRO A 94 9.37 -11.49 7.79
C PRO A 94 8.21 -12.46 7.54
N ILE A 95 7.58 -12.33 6.38
CA ILE A 95 6.41 -13.10 5.98
C ILE A 95 6.86 -14.23 5.07
N TYR A 96 6.59 -15.45 5.50
CA TYR A 96 6.81 -16.66 4.74
C TYR A 96 5.48 -17.40 4.63
N GLN A 97 5.00 -17.59 3.41
CA GLN A 97 3.82 -18.40 3.14
C GLN A 97 4.22 -19.66 2.40
N HIS A 98 3.58 -20.76 2.79
CA HIS A 98 3.91 -22.08 2.32
C HIS A 98 2.68 -22.76 1.71
N LEU A 99 3.00 -23.57 0.70
CA LEU A 99 2.43 -24.85 0.34
C LEU A 99 2.03 -25.86 1.43
N LEU A 100 0.87 -25.84 2.09
CA LEU A 100 0.62 -26.76 3.23
C LEU A 100 -0.38 -27.86 2.91
N SER A 101 -0.14 -29.08 3.42
CA SER A 101 -1.07 -30.22 3.31
C SER A 101 -0.99 -31.14 4.54
N ARG A 102 -2.00 -32.00 4.74
CA ARG A 102 -1.98 -33.02 5.82
C ARG A 102 -1.00 -34.16 5.52
N ALA A 103 -0.76 -34.46 4.25
CA ALA A 103 0.13 -35.52 3.80
C ALA A 103 1.17 -34.96 2.80
N ARG A 104 2.18 -35.78 2.48
CA ARG A 104 3.05 -35.48 1.34
C ARG A 104 2.24 -35.70 0.06
N VAL A 105 2.05 -34.63 -0.69
CA VAL A 105 1.35 -34.63 -1.98
C VAL A 105 2.30 -34.09 -3.04
N SER A 106 2.38 -34.74 -4.20
CA SER A 106 3.16 -34.18 -5.32
C SER A 106 2.42 -32.98 -5.89
N LEU A 107 3.14 -31.95 -6.36
CA LEU A 107 2.50 -30.76 -6.94
C LEU A 107 1.55 -31.11 -8.09
N ASN A 108 1.87 -32.14 -8.88
CA ASN A 108 1.04 -32.57 -10.01
C ASN A 108 -0.29 -33.22 -9.58
N GLU A 109 -0.40 -33.64 -8.32
CA GLU A 109 -1.59 -34.25 -7.75
C GLU A 109 -2.51 -33.26 -7.05
N VAL A 110 -2.03 -32.02 -6.83
CA VAL A 110 -2.81 -30.97 -6.18
C VAL A 110 -3.98 -30.59 -7.08
N ARG A 111 -5.21 -30.75 -6.57
CA ARG A 111 -6.45 -30.41 -7.28
C ARG A 111 -7.16 -29.19 -6.72
N THR A 112 -7.03 -28.95 -5.40
CA THR A 112 -7.77 -27.88 -4.73
C THR A 112 -6.86 -27.13 -3.75
N ILE A 113 -6.89 -25.80 -3.82
CA ILE A 113 -6.18 -24.89 -2.91
C ILE A 113 -7.23 -24.15 -2.08
N TYR A 114 -7.26 -24.41 -0.78
CA TYR A 114 -8.08 -23.69 0.20
C TYR A 114 -7.30 -22.49 0.71
N THR A 115 -7.84 -21.28 0.56
CA THR A 115 -7.12 -20.07 1.00
C THR A 115 -8.06 -18.89 1.22
N GLY A 116 -7.65 -17.94 2.08
CA GLY A 116 -8.28 -16.62 2.13
C GLY A 116 -7.79 -15.73 0.97
N SER A 117 -8.51 -14.63 0.73
CA SER A 117 -8.19 -13.65 -0.32
C SER A 117 -6.78 -13.05 -0.18
N GLN A 118 -6.41 -12.62 1.02
CA GLN A 118 -5.13 -11.95 1.24
C GLN A 118 -3.91 -12.88 1.04
N PRO A 119 -3.87 -14.10 1.61
CA PRO A 119 -2.84 -15.10 1.26
C PRO A 119 -2.80 -15.44 -0.24
N TYR A 120 -3.96 -15.54 -0.89
CA TYR A 120 -4.05 -15.83 -2.32
C TYR A 120 -3.41 -14.72 -3.15
N LEU A 121 -3.77 -13.46 -2.92
CA LEU A 121 -3.24 -12.32 -3.67
C LEU A 121 -1.72 -12.20 -3.56
N GLN A 122 -1.14 -12.58 -2.42
CA GLN A 122 0.32 -12.61 -2.26
C GLN A 122 0.97 -13.78 -3.01
N CYS A 123 0.26 -14.88 -3.24
CA CYS A 123 0.82 -16.11 -3.81
C CYS A 123 0.36 -16.39 -5.25
N ILE A 124 -0.56 -15.59 -5.81
CA ILE A 124 -1.23 -15.85 -7.10
C ILE A 124 -0.24 -16.08 -8.24
N GLN A 125 0.81 -15.25 -8.33
CA GLN A 125 1.84 -15.40 -9.36
C GLN A 125 2.55 -16.76 -9.30
N TRP A 126 2.77 -17.30 -8.10
CA TRP A 126 3.37 -18.62 -7.94
C TRP A 126 2.37 -19.72 -8.28
N ILE A 127 1.11 -19.57 -7.84
CA ILE A 127 0.03 -20.53 -8.08
C ILE A 127 -0.23 -20.68 -9.58
N GLU A 128 -0.43 -19.58 -10.31
CA GLU A 128 -0.70 -19.62 -11.76
C GLU A 128 0.44 -20.28 -12.55
N ARG A 129 1.69 -20.10 -12.11
CA ARG A 129 2.86 -20.70 -12.77
C ARG A 129 3.04 -22.19 -12.47
N ASN A 130 2.71 -22.64 -11.27
CA ASN A 130 3.06 -23.99 -10.78
C ASN A 130 1.86 -24.93 -10.65
N LEU A 131 0.66 -24.38 -10.45
CA LEU A 131 -0.59 -25.10 -10.22
C LEU A 131 -1.75 -24.52 -11.08
N PRO A 132 -1.56 -24.34 -12.41
CA PRO A 132 -2.53 -23.65 -13.27
C PRO A 132 -3.91 -24.33 -13.33
N ASN A 133 -3.98 -25.63 -13.04
CA ASN A 133 -5.20 -26.43 -13.10
C ASN A 133 -5.84 -26.67 -11.71
N ALA A 134 -5.28 -26.10 -10.65
CA ALA A 134 -5.82 -26.28 -9.31
C ALA A 134 -7.03 -25.36 -9.10
N LYS A 135 -8.14 -25.92 -8.60
CA LYS A 135 -9.32 -25.16 -8.19
C LYS A 135 -8.99 -24.35 -6.94
N ILE A 136 -9.28 -23.05 -6.95
CA ILE A 136 -9.16 -22.20 -5.76
C ILE A 136 -10.50 -22.21 -5.03
N GLU A 137 -10.48 -22.58 -3.74
CA GLU A 137 -11.64 -22.45 -2.85
C GLU A 137 -11.37 -21.40 -1.79
N PHE A 138 -12.07 -20.28 -1.88
CA PHE A 138 -11.96 -19.20 -0.91
C PHE A 138 -12.66 -19.56 0.39
N VAL A 139 -11.95 -19.34 1.50
CA VAL A 139 -12.44 -19.58 2.85
C VAL A 139 -12.19 -18.36 3.73
N GLU A 140 -12.91 -18.29 4.85
CA GLU A 140 -12.91 -17.11 5.72
C GLU A 140 -11.59 -16.86 6.46
N SER A 141 -10.70 -17.85 6.57
CA SER A 141 -9.42 -17.70 7.28
C SER A 141 -8.40 -18.78 6.95
N THR A 142 -7.14 -18.53 7.33
CA THR A 142 -6.06 -19.54 7.25
C THR A 142 -6.32 -20.76 8.14
N ALA A 143 -6.98 -20.57 9.28
CA ALA A 143 -7.41 -21.67 10.15
C ALA A 143 -8.49 -22.53 9.47
N ALA A 144 -9.54 -21.89 8.94
CA ALA A 144 -10.60 -22.57 8.18
C ALA A 144 -10.03 -23.31 6.96
N ALA A 145 -8.99 -22.76 6.31
CA ALA A 145 -8.32 -23.42 5.20
C ALA A 145 -7.64 -24.73 5.62
N ALA A 146 -7.03 -24.77 6.80
CA ALA A 146 -6.44 -26.00 7.34
C ALA A 146 -7.51 -27.02 7.78
N GLU A 147 -8.66 -26.56 8.29
CA GLU A 147 -9.78 -27.44 8.64
C GLU A 147 -10.35 -28.17 7.41
N ARG A 148 -10.44 -27.49 6.26
CA ARG A 148 -10.89 -28.11 5.01
C ARG A 148 -10.01 -29.31 4.59
N LEU A 149 -8.72 -29.30 4.94
CA LEU A 149 -7.81 -30.41 4.65
C LEU A 149 -8.15 -31.70 5.40
N LEU A 150 -9.01 -31.66 6.42
CA LEU A 150 -9.50 -32.87 7.11
C LEU A 150 -10.40 -33.71 6.20
N GLN A 151 -11.09 -33.08 5.26
CA GLN A 151 -12.03 -33.73 4.34
C GLN A 151 -11.44 -33.95 2.95
N ASP A 152 -10.28 -33.34 2.65
CA ASP A 152 -9.57 -33.47 1.39
C ASP A 152 -8.08 -33.81 1.60
N PRO A 153 -7.71 -35.11 1.61
CA PRO A 153 -6.32 -35.55 1.79
C PRO A 153 -5.35 -35.10 0.70
N LYS A 154 -5.84 -34.73 -0.49
CA LYS A 154 -5.02 -34.21 -1.61
C LYS A 154 -5.08 -32.69 -1.72
N GLY A 155 -5.92 -32.06 -0.90
CA GLY A 155 -6.05 -30.63 -0.77
C GLY A 155 -4.78 -30.00 -0.21
N VAL A 156 -4.61 -28.74 -0.55
CA VAL A 156 -3.56 -27.90 0.03
C VAL A 156 -4.15 -26.58 0.53
N CYS A 157 -3.48 -25.94 1.47
CA CYS A 157 -3.80 -24.59 1.89
C CYS A 157 -2.56 -23.69 1.94
N ILE A 158 -2.77 -22.38 2.04
CA ILE A 158 -1.69 -21.39 2.13
C ILE A 158 -1.60 -20.86 3.56
N GLY A 159 -0.43 -20.98 4.18
CA GLY A 159 -0.22 -20.49 5.54
C GLY A 159 1.23 -20.31 5.93
N GLY A 160 1.45 -19.67 7.08
CA GLY A 160 2.78 -19.44 7.63
C GLY A 160 3.31 -20.61 8.46
N ASN A 161 4.53 -20.43 9.00
CA ASN A 161 5.18 -21.42 9.86
C ASN A 161 4.35 -21.77 11.11
N LEU A 162 3.64 -20.79 11.67
CA LEU A 162 2.79 -21.00 12.84
C LEU A 162 1.67 -22.01 12.56
N LEU A 163 0.96 -21.85 11.44
CA LEU A 163 -0.08 -22.80 11.02
C LEU A 163 0.51 -24.19 10.81
N ALA A 164 1.61 -24.27 10.06
CA ALA A 164 2.26 -25.55 9.75
C ALA A 164 2.66 -26.32 11.01
N LYS A 165 3.19 -25.62 12.02
CA LYS A 165 3.63 -26.22 13.28
C LYS A 165 2.45 -26.69 14.13
N GLU A 166 1.50 -25.80 14.41
CA GLU A 166 0.41 -26.08 15.36
C GLU A 166 -0.56 -27.14 14.81
N GLU A 167 -0.86 -27.09 13.51
CA GLU A 167 -1.73 -28.09 12.85
C GLU A 167 -0.97 -29.32 12.35
N LYS A 168 0.35 -29.40 12.57
CA LYS A 168 1.24 -30.49 12.12
C LYS A 168 1.13 -30.74 10.60
N LEU A 169 1.07 -29.68 9.81
CA LEU A 169 0.96 -29.77 8.35
C LEU A 169 2.34 -29.89 7.69
N VAL A 170 2.37 -30.66 6.60
CA VAL A 170 3.53 -30.83 5.75
C VAL A 170 3.66 -29.64 4.80
N LYS A 171 4.86 -29.07 4.72
CA LYS A 171 5.20 -28.07 3.71
C LYS A 171 5.51 -28.76 2.38
N VAL A 172 4.51 -28.85 1.50
CA VAL A 172 4.64 -29.30 0.11
C VAL A 172 5.61 -28.41 -0.66
N ARG A 173 5.49 -27.10 -0.48
CA ARG A 173 6.40 -26.08 -1.00
C ARG A 173 6.57 -24.94 -0.03
N GLU A 174 7.78 -24.38 0.02
CA GLU A 174 8.09 -23.27 0.91
C GLU A 174 8.18 -21.95 0.16
N ASN A 175 7.83 -20.86 0.86
CA ASN A 175 8.06 -19.48 0.43
C ASN A 175 7.48 -19.18 -0.96
N ILE A 176 6.19 -19.44 -1.12
CA ILE A 176 5.44 -19.21 -2.36
C ILE A 176 4.92 -17.77 -2.51
N ASN A 177 5.11 -16.93 -1.49
CA ASN A 177 4.86 -15.49 -1.50
C ASN A 177 6.05 -14.69 -2.08
N PRO A 178 5.92 -13.37 -2.32
CA PRO A 178 6.98 -12.58 -2.93
C PRO A 178 8.21 -12.50 -2.01
N PRO A 179 9.43 -12.46 -2.56
CA PRO A 179 10.65 -12.39 -1.77
C PRO A 179 10.72 -11.08 -0.98
N LYS A 180 11.40 -11.11 0.18
CA LYS A 180 11.60 -9.94 1.06
C LYS A 180 10.28 -9.28 1.55
N ASN A 181 9.21 -10.06 1.63
CA ASN A 181 7.95 -9.63 2.22
C ASN A 181 8.09 -9.51 3.76
N VAL A 182 7.84 -8.31 4.29
CA VAL A 182 7.94 -8.00 5.72
C VAL A 182 6.71 -7.18 6.09
N THR A 183 6.06 -7.55 7.20
CA THR A 183 4.98 -6.76 7.78
C THR A 183 5.46 -6.09 9.05
N ARG A 184 5.19 -4.79 9.17
CA ARG A 184 5.37 -4.02 10.39
C ARG A 184 4.10 -4.08 11.22
N PHE A 185 4.25 -4.42 12.49
CA PHE A 185 3.19 -4.47 13.49
C PHE A 185 3.44 -3.45 14.59
N PHE A 186 2.36 -2.90 15.12
CA PHE A 186 2.36 -2.16 16.38
C PHE A 186 1.67 -2.98 17.46
N ALA A 187 2.14 -2.80 18.69
CA ALA A 187 1.35 -3.07 19.88
C ALA A 187 0.88 -1.77 20.49
N ILE A 188 -0.40 -1.70 20.82
CA ILE A 188 -1.06 -0.56 21.46
C ILE A 188 -1.47 -0.90 22.89
N SER A 189 -1.58 0.10 23.75
CA SER A 189 -2.13 -0.05 25.11
C SER A 189 -2.75 1.26 25.61
N ALA A 190 -3.82 1.16 26.39
CA ALA A 190 -4.41 2.26 27.15
C ALA A 190 -3.67 2.51 28.47
N LYS A 191 -3.03 1.47 29.02
CA LYS A 191 -2.13 1.60 30.17
C LYS A 191 -0.89 2.35 29.70
N HIS A 192 -0.93 3.67 29.86
CA HIS A 192 0.21 4.57 29.66
C HIS A 192 1.27 4.35 30.73
N THR A 193 1.77 3.11 30.84
CA THR A 193 2.91 2.79 31.69
C THR A 193 4.07 3.68 31.28
N ARG A 194 4.88 4.08 32.28
CA ARG A 194 6.08 4.88 32.08
C ARG A 194 6.81 4.40 30.82
N THR A 195 7.02 5.31 29.87
CA THR A 195 7.83 5.03 28.68
C THR A 195 9.15 4.43 29.17
N PRO A 196 9.49 3.19 28.77
CA PRO A 196 10.75 2.58 29.17
C PRO A 196 11.91 3.54 28.89
N GLY A 197 12.84 3.71 29.82
CA GLY A 197 14.01 4.60 29.62
C GLY A 197 14.88 4.22 28.40
N THR A 198 14.64 3.03 27.83
CA THR A 198 15.29 2.49 26.64
C THR A 198 14.59 2.83 25.32
N CYS A 199 13.48 3.59 25.33
CA CYS A 199 12.82 3.96 24.08
C CYS A 199 13.69 4.87 23.22
N ASN A 200 13.80 4.54 21.94
CA ASN A 200 14.64 5.25 20.98
C ASN A 200 13.86 5.66 19.72
N LYS A 201 12.55 5.41 19.69
CA LYS A 201 11.66 5.77 18.61
C LYS A 201 10.37 6.41 19.14
N SER A 202 9.85 7.37 18.39
CA SER A 202 8.56 8.00 18.66
C SER A 202 7.77 8.14 17.37
N THR A 203 6.45 8.00 17.45
CA THR A 203 5.52 8.27 16.35
C THR A 203 4.57 9.38 16.75
N PHE A 204 4.35 10.31 15.84
CA PHE A 204 3.31 11.33 15.95
C PHE A 204 2.70 11.59 14.57
N ALA A 205 1.54 12.23 14.55
CA ALA A 205 0.87 12.67 13.34
C ALA A 205 0.66 14.18 13.39
N VAL A 206 0.81 14.83 12.24
CA VAL A 206 0.48 16.26 12.08
C VAL A 206 -0.42 16.48 10.90
N ILE A 207 -1.34 17.45 11.01
CA ILE A 207 -1.99 18.05 9.86
C ILE A 207 -1.34 19.40 9.65
N ILE A 208 -1.02 19.70 8.40
CA ILE A 208 -0.37 20.94 7.99
C ILE A 208 -1.25 21.68 6.98
N PRO A 209 -1.12 23.01 6.83
CA PRO A 209 -1.71 23.75 5.73
C PRO A 209 -1.27 23.20 4.36
N ASP A 210 -2.21 23.12 3.42
CA ASP A 210 -1.88 22.86 2.02
C ASP A 210 -1.36 24.13 1.35
N ARG A 211 -0.08 24.41 1.61
CA ARG A 211 0.66 25.55 1.05
C ARG A 211 2.06 25.10 0.65
N VAL A 212 2.59 25.70 -0.42
CA VAL A 212 3.93 25.39 -0.94
C VAL A 212 4.98 25.48 0.18
N GLY A 213 5.78 24.41 0.33
CA GLY A 213 6.91 24.36 1.25
C GLY A 213 6.58 24.02 2.71
N THR A 214 5.30 23.88 3.08
CA THR A 214 4.88 23.65 4.47
C THR A 214 5.47 22.35 5.06
N LEU A 215 5.40 21.24 4.31
CA LEU A 215 6.03 19.99 4.75
C LEU A 215 7.55 20.13 4.91
N CYS A 216 8.20 20.86 4.01
CA CYS A 216 9.64 21.11 4.08
C CYS A 216 10.00 21.86 5.37
N GLN A 217 9.22 22.86 5.76
CA GLN A 217 9.41 23.59 7.02
C GLN A 217 9.28 22.67 8.24
N VAL A 218 8.30 21.75 8.25
CA VAL A 218 8.16 20.74 9.32
C VAL A 218 9.39 19.84 9.39
N LEU A 219 9.91 19.38 8.26
CA LEU A 219 11.13 18.55 8.22
C LEU A 219 12.39 19.35 8.64
N GLN A 220 12.46 20.63 8.31
CA GLN A 220 13.53 21.51 8.78
C GLN A 220 13.50 21.70 10.30
N LEU A 221 12.31 21.73 10.93
CA LEU A 221 12.21 21.76 12.39
C LEU A 221 12.82 20.52 13.03
N LEU A 222 12.58 19.32 12.47
CA LEU A 222 13.22 18.08 12.93
C LEU A 222 14.75 18.18 12.86
N SER A 223 15.27 18.71 11.75
CA SER A 223 16.71 18.93 11.57
C SER A 223 17.27 19.92 12.61
N LYS A 224 16.60 21.05 12.84
CA LYS A 224 17.01 22.08 13.82
C LYS A 224 17.13 21.54 15.24
N VAL A 225 16.25 20.62 15.65
CA VAL A 225 16.31 19.98 16.98
C VAL A 225 17.14 18.70 16.99
N ASN A 226 17.84 18.39 15.89
CA ASN A 226 18.69 17.20 15.72
C ASN A 226 17.95 15.88 15.94
N ILE A 227 16.76 15.73 15.35
CA ILE A 227 15.96 14.51 15.37
C ILE A 227 15.94 13.88 13.97
N SER A 228 16.37 12.61 13.88
CA SER A 228 16.31 11.87 12.63
C SER A 228 14.90 11.36 12.33
N LEU A 229 14.42 11.65 11.12
CA LEU A 229 13.25 11.02 10.53
C LEU A 229 13.58 9.57 10.14
N THR A 230 12.70 8.63 10.46
CA THR A 230 12.84 7.21 10.10
C THR A 230 11.74 6.71 9.16
N ASN A 231 10.57 7.34 9.19
CA ASN A 231 9.46 7.06 8.27
C ASN A 231 8.54 8.28 8.19
N ILE A 232 7.91 8.50 7.04
CA ILE A 232 6.84 9.48 6.87
C ILE A 232 5.80 8.92 5.92
N LYS A 233 4.52 9.09 6.28
CA LYS A 233 3.38 8.63 5.50
C LYS A 233 2.28 9.67 5.49
N THR A 234 1.62 9.79 4.35
CA THR A 234 0.44 10.64 4.17
C THR A 234 -0.80 9.75 4.24
N LEU A 235 -1.77 10.14 5.07
CA LEU A 235 -3.04 9.43 5.24
C LEU A 235 -4.19 10.45 5.18
N PRO A 236 -5.27 10.18 4.45
CA PRO A 236 -6.42 11.07 4.43
C PRO A 236 -7.08 11.13 5.81
N VAL A 237 -7.50 12.33 6.23
CA VAL A 237 -8.38 12.50 7.39
C VAL A 237 -9.75 11.89 7.07
N ARG A 238 -10.25 10.97 7.90
CA ARG A 238 -11.54 10.27 7.66
C ARG A 238 -12.67 10.69 8.61
N ALA A 239 -12.48 11.77 9.37
CA ALA A 239 -13.47 12.22 10.33
C ALA A 239 -14.75 12.74 9.62
N PRO A 240 -15.95 12.26 10.01
CA PRO A 240 -17.22 12.55 9.32
C PRO A 240 -17.55 14.05 9.21
N HIS A 241 -17.09 14.86 10.16
CA HIS A 241 -17.37 16.29 10.23
C HIS A 241 -16.30 17.16 9.56
N ILE A 242 -15.23 16.56 9.03
CA ILE A 242 -14.10 17.24 8.35
C ILE A 242 -14.11 16.93 6.84
N HIS A 243 -15.23 16.43 6.33
CA HIS A 243 -15.54 16.51 4.89
C HIS A 243 -15.83 17.97 4.50
N THR A 244 -14.85 18.84 4.71
CA THR A 244 -14.82 20.20 4.15
C THR A 244 -14.25 20.14 2.74
N GLU A 245 -14.54 21.17 1.94
CA GLU A 245 -14.10 21.30 0.54
C GLU A 245 -12.56 21.23 0.34
N ASP A 246 -11.80 21.40 1.43
CA ASP A 246 -10.34 21.22 1.47
C ASP A 246 -9.97 19.81 1.97
N PHE A 247 -9.43 18.97 1.09
CA PHE A 247 -8.84 17.68 1.47
C PHE A 247 -7.70 17.91 2.48
N LYS A 248 -7.78 17.28 3.67
CA LYS A 248 -6.71 17.33 4.68
C LYS A 248 -6.09 15.96 4.87
N ASP A 249 -4.77 15.93 4.99
CA ASP A 249 -3.99 14.73 5.23
C ASP A 249 -3.24 14.79 6.57
N TRP A 250 -3.20 13.66 7.24
CA TRP A 250 -2.24 13.36 8.30
C TRP A 250 -0.90 12.98 7.71
N PHE A 251 0.15 13.68 8.12
CA PHE A 251 1.52 13.22 8.01
C PHE A 251 1.88 12.45 9.28
N VAL A 252 1.88 11.11 9.19
CA VAL A 252 2.34 10.22 10.26
C VAL A 252 3.84 10.04 10.14
N ILE A 253 4.55 10.43 11.19
CA ILE A 253 5.99 10.61 11.21
C ILE A 253 6.57 9.75 12.32
N ASP A 254 7.51 8.87 11.95
CA ASP A 254 8.36 8.16 12.89
C ASP A 254 9.72 8.84 13.01
N VAL A 255 10.17 9.05 14.24
CA VAL A 255 11.46 9.67 14.52
C VAL A 255 12.30 8.84 15.48
N ALA A 256 13.61 8.88 15.33
CA ALA A 256 14.57 8.26 16.24
C ALA A 256 14.80 9.15 17.48
N ALA A 257 13.77 9.28 18.33
CA ALA A 257 13.86 10.05 19.56
C ALA A 257 12.95 9.46 20.66
N HIS A 258 13.41 9.55 21.90
CA HIS A 258 12.58 9.32 23.07
C HIS A 258 11.65 10.52 23.31
N CYS A 259 10.40 10.31 23.71
CA CYS A 259 9.43 11.40 23.91
C CYS A 259 9.80 12.41 25.01
N ASN A 260 10.59 11.98 25.99
CA ASN A 260 11.17 12.79 27.07
C ASN A 260 12.59 13.34 26.75
N SER A 261 13.11 13.20 25.53
CA SER A 261 14.39 13.86 25.19
C SER A 261 14.19 15.39 25.14
N ALA A 262 15.26 16.15 25.41
CA ALA A 262 15.22 17.61 25.30
C ALA A 262 14.80 18.06 23.89
N SER A 263 15.39 17.46 22.86
CA SER A 263 15.05 17.71 21.46
C SER A 263 13.56 17.46 21.15
N PHE A 264 12.98 16.36 21.64
CA PHE A 264 11.58 16.04 21.33
C PHE A 264 10.61 16.96 22.08
N ARG A 265 10.96 17.37 23.31
CA ARG A 265 10.20 18.43 24.03
C ARG A 265 10.27 19.75 23.29
N GLN A 266 11.44 20.14 22.80
CA GLN A 266 11.63 21.35 22.00
C GLN A 266 10.81 21.30 20.70
N LEU A 267 10.78 20.15 20.01
CA LEU A 267 9.94 19.95 18.83
C LEU A 267 8.45 20.18 19.14
N LYS A 268 7.95 19.59 20.23
CA LYS A 268 6.55 19.78 20.65
C LYS A 268 6.24 21.24 20.98
N ALA A 269 7.17 21.94 21.62
CA ALA A 269 7.03 23.36 21.92
C ALA A 269 6.90 24.17 20.62
N HIS A 270 7.80 23.96 19.66
CA HIS A 270 7.73 24.63 18.34
C HIS A 270 6.41 24.34 17.62
N PHE A 271 5.94 23.08 17.61
CA PHE A 271 4.65 22.75 17.01
C PHE A 271 3.46 23.40 17.72
N SER A 272 3.58 23.67 19.03
CA SER A 272 2.55 24.36 19.80
C SER A 272 2.56 25.86 19.56
N GLU A 273 3.73 26.46 19.35
CA GLU A 273 3.91 27.89 19.04
C GLU A 273 3.52 28.23 17.60
N CYS A 274 3.80 27.34 16.64
CA CYS A 274 3.47 27.54 15.23
C CYS A 274 2.06 27.05 14.83
N LYS A 275 1.15 26.92 15.80
CA LYS A 275 -0.25 26.56 15.54
C LYS A 275 -0.88 27.53 14.54
N GLU A 276 -1.80 27.04 13.72
CA GLU A 276 -2.54 27.78 12.68
C GLU A 276 -1.71 28.21 11.45
N ASN A 277 -0.43 28.52 11.61
CA ASN A 277 0.44 28.93 10.50
C ASN A 277 1.16 27.74 9.83
N LEU A 278 1.60 26.76 10.61
CA LEU A 278 2.41 25.61 10.13
C LEU A 278 1.83 24.25 10.53
N ILE A 279 1.26 24.13 11.73
CA ILE A 279 0.65 22.89 12.23
C ILE A 279 -0.81 23.17 12.60
N TYR A 280 -1.76 22.56 11.88
CA TYR A 280 -3.19 22.62 12.23
C TYR A 280 -3.53 21.66 13.37
N CYS A 281 -2.94 20.47 13.37
CA CYS A 281 -3.17 19.49 14.42
C CYS A 281 -1.90 18.70 14.68
N PHE A 282 -1.65 18.37 15.95
CA PHE A 282 -0.56 17.49 16.37
C PHE A 282 -1.15 16.41 17.28
N LYS A 283 -0.89 15.14 16.94
CA LYS A 283 -1.27 13.98 17.73
C LYS A 283 -0.04 13.12 18.01
N PHE A 284 0.34 13.01 19.28
CA PHE A 284 1.36 12.06 19.70
C PHE A 284 0.78 10.64 19.78
N LEU A 285 1.41 9.66 19.13
CA LEU A 285 0.90 8.28 19.06
C LEU A 285 1.65 7.32 19.99
N GLY A 286 2.91 7.59 20.32
CA GLY A 286 3.65 6.76 21.27
C GLY A 286 5.16 6.90 21.16
N SER A 287 5.86 6.39 22.16
CA SER A 287 7.31 6.22 22.15
C SER A 287 7.63 4.83 22.68
N TYR A 288 8.50 4.14 21.96
CA TYR A 288 8.72 2.70 22.10
C TYR A 288 10.14 2.35 21.67
N VAL A 289 10.56 1.12 21.99
CA VAL A 289 11.84 0.59 21.51
C VAL A 289 11.68 0.20 20.04
N ALA A 290 12.59 0.66 19.20
CA ALA A 290 12.65 0.30 17.80
C ALA A 290 12.74 -1.22 17.66
N GLY A 291 11.92 -1.79 16.78
CA GLY A 291 11.79 -3.24 16.64
C GLY A 291 13.07 -3.86 16.10
N PHE A 292 13.32 -5.12 16.46
CA PHE A 292 14.36 -5.93 15.82
C PHE A 292 14.16 -5.93 14.28
N GLY A 293 15.23 -5.66 13.52
CA GLY A 293 15.17 -5.54 12.06
C GLY A 293 14.74 -4.17 11.52
N SER A 294 14.39 -3.22 12.39
CA SER A 294 14.30 -1.81 11.98
C SER A 294 15.67 -1.34 11.50
N LYS A 295 15.72 -0.59 10.39
CA LYS A 295 16.92 0.22 10.10
C LYS A 295 17.05 1.17 11.29
N GLY A 296 17.96 0.89 12.20
CA GLY A 296 18.28 1.80 13.31
C GLY A 296 18.67 3.19 12.77
N PRO A 297 18.74 4.21 13.63
CA PRO A 297 19.28 5.49 13.21
C PRO A 297 20.64 5.24 12.55
N ALA A 298 20.85 5.81 11.37
CA ALA A 298 22.18 5.82 10.77
C ALA A 298 23.14 6.40 11.82
N PRO A 299 24.29 5.74 12.11
CA PRO A 299 25.29 6.32 13.00
C PRO A 299 25.63 7.73 12.53
N GLY A 300 25.88 8.60 13.51
CA GLY A 300 25.81 10.06 13.42
C GLY A 300 26.35 10.65 12.12
N LEU A 301 25.68 11.74 11.70
CA LEU A 301 26.01 12.53 10.50
C LEU A 301 27.45 13.08 10.46
N LYS A 302 28.28 12.86 11.50
CA LYS A 302 29.66 13.34 11.59
C LYS A 302 30.74 12.35 11.13
N GLU A 303 30.49 11.04 11.14
CA GLU A 303 31.54 10.04 10.83
C GLU A 303 31.38 9.34 9.48
N ARG A 304 30.30 9.64 8.74
CA ARG A 304 30.09 9.14 7.36
C ARG A 304 30.44 10.14 6.26
N LEU A 305 30.94 11.32 6.63
CA LEU A 305 31.59 12.22 5.69
C LEU A 305 33.05 11.76 5.54
N GLY A 306 33.25 10.71 4.74
CA GLY A 306 34.43 10.68 3.88
C GLY A 306 34.41 11.92 2.97
N PRO A 307 35.50 12.22 2.23
CA PRO A 307 35.53 13.38 1.33
C PRO A 307 34.24 13.37 0.52
N GLU A 308 33.51 14.49 0.58
CA GLU A 308 32.12 14.65 0.15
C GLU A 308 31.80 13.69 -1.00
N ALA A 309 30.94 12.70 -0.75
CA ALA A 309 30.28 12.05 -1.86
C ALA A 309 29.59 13.19 -2.62
N PRO A 310 29.92 13.40 -3.91
CA PRO A 310 29.41 14.55 -4.64
C PRO A 310 27.90 14.56 -4.49
N PRO A 311 27.29 15.75 -4.35
CA PRO A 311 25.85 15.87 -4.14
C PRO A 311 25.17 14.98 -5.18
N LYS A 312 24.34 14.02 -4.73
CA LYS A 312 23.46 13.32 -5.67
C LYS A 312 22.61 14.42 -6.27
N GLN A 313 22.98 14.78 -7.50
CA GLN A 313 22.29 15.77 -8.28
C GLN A 313 20.81 15.41 -8.26
N PRO A 314 19.89 16.40 -8.24
CA PRO A 314 18.49 16.10 -8.49
C PRO A 314 18.46 15.19 -9.72
N VAL A 315 17.93 13.97 -9.57
CA VAL A 315 17.76 13.10 -10.73
C VAL A 315 16.79 13.87 -11.59
N ASP A 316 17.34 14.48 -12.63
CA ASP A 316 16.60 15.32 -13.54
C ASP A 316 15.36 14.52 -13.97
N LYS A 317 14.20 15.17 -13.89
CA LYS A 317 12.89 14.55 -14.19
C LYS A 317 12.95 13.87 -15.57
N MET A 318 13.72 14.45 -16.50
CA MET A 318 13.96 13.86 -17.81
C MET A 318 14.76 12.56 -17.74
N THR A 319 15.82 12.54 -16.92
CA THR A 319 16.64 11.35 -16.67
C THR A 319 15.80 10.22 -16.05
N PHE A 320 14.91 10.53 -15.11
CA PHE A 320 14.02 9.54 -14.48
C PHE A 320 13.06 8.86 -15.48
N PHE A 321 12.38 9.64 -16.32
CA PHE A 321 11.47 9.08 -17.32
C PHE A 321 12.21 8.40 -18.48
N SER A 322 13.37 8.94 -18.88
CA SER A 322 14.22 8.30 -19.89
C SER A 322 14.72 6.94 -19.41
N ASP A 323 15.08 6.81 -18.14
CA ASP A 323 15.45 5.53 -17.54
C ASP A 323 14.29 4.54 -17.47
N MET A 324 13.07 5.03 -17.26
CA MET A 324 11.87 4.19 -17.25
C MET A 324 11.55 3.66 -18.64
N ILE A 325 11.64 4.50 -19.68
CA ILE A 325 11.48 4.08 -21.08
C ILE A 325 12.55 3.05 -21.45
N ARG A 326 13.81 3.30 -21.07
CA ARG A 326 14.94 2.39 -21.32
C ARG A 326 14.78 1.01 -20.67
N LYS A 327 14.13 0.93 -19.50
CA LYS A 327 13.86 -0.34 -18.81
C LYS A 327 12.75 -1.17 -19.48
N GLY A 328 11.97 -0.57 -20.38
CA GLY A 328 10.91 -1.25 -21.11
C GLY A 328 9.59 -1.37 -20.34
N GLU A 329 8.61 -2.00 -20.97
CA GLU A 329 7.33 -2.31 -20.35
C GLU A 329 7.49 -3.26 -19.16
N SER A 330 6.67 -3.05 -18.14
CA SER A 330 6.69 -3.83 -16.91
C SER A 330 5.29 -3.87 -16.28
N GLU A 331 5.18 -4.46 -15.10
CA GLU A 331 3.93 -4.47 -14.34
C GLU A 331 3.43 -3.06 -14.03
N SER A 332 4.35 -2.11 -13.80
CA SER A 332 4.03 -0.72 -13.48
C SER A 332 4.20 0.25 -14.65
N VAL A 333 4.58 -0.21 -15.85
CA VAL A 333 4.86 0.65 -17.02
C VAL A 333 4.30 0.03 -18.29
N GLU A 334 3.53 0.79 -19.06
CA GLU A 334 3.00 0.42 -20.38
C GLU A 334 3.38 1.47 -21.42
N PHE A 335 3.65 1.05 -22.65
CA PHE A 335 3.84 1.92 -23.79
C PHE A 335 2.67 1.82 -24.78
N LYS A 336 2.33 2.95 -25.38
CA LYS A 336 1.41 3.03 -26.51
C LYS A 336 2.02 3.94 -27.55
N ALA A 337 2.16 3.44 -28.76
CA ALA A 337 2.73 4.18 -29.88
C ALA A 337 2.01 5.50 -30.13
N SER A 338 0.68 5.52 -29.90
CA SER A 338 -0.18 6.67 -30.18
C SER A 338 -1.49 6.56 -29.39
N LEU A 339 -2.18 7.70 -29.22
CA LEU A 339 -3.53 7.74 -28.64
C LEU A 339 -4.60 7.36 -29.67
N ARG A 340 -4.45 7.85 -30.91
CA ARG A 340 -5.46 7.73 -31.97
C ARG A 340 -4.89 7.75 -33.39
N PHE A 341 -3.62 8.01 -33.62
CA PHE A 341 -3.02 7.98 -34.96
C PHE A 341 -2.49 6.58 -35.31
N ASP A 342 -3.04 5.99 -36.38
CA ASP A 342 -2.60 4.70 -36.88
C ASP A 342 -1.51 4.88 -37.94
N TYR A 343 -0.28 4.46 -37.60
CA TYR A 343 0.88 4.58 -38.48
C TYR A 343 0.78 3.69 -39.74
N LYS A 344 -0.07 2.66 -39.75
CA LYS A 344 -0.25 1.78 -40.92
C LYS A 344 -1.21 2.42 -41.93
N THR A 345 -2.33 2.95 -41.45
CA THR A 345 -3.37 3.54 -42.32
C THR A 345 -3.18 5.05 -42.52
N LYS A 346 -2.28 5.69 -41.76
CA LYS A 346 -2.03 7.14 -41.73
C LYS A 346 -3.31 7.95 -41.48
N SER A 347 -4.16 7.46 -40.59
CA SER A 347 -5.46 8.07 -40.28
C SER A 347 -5.81 7.92 -38.80
N ALA A 348 -6.80 8.70 -38.34
CA ALA A 348 -7.30 8.58 -36.97
C ALA A 348 -8.09 7.26 -36.80
N ASN A 349 -7.68 6.46 -35.81
CA ASN A 349 -8.27 5.16 -35.49
C ASN A 349 -8.78 5.14 -34.04
N ARG A 350 -10.09 4.98 -33.89
CA ARG A 350 -10.77 4.97 -32.58
C ARG A 350 -10.47 3.72 -31.75
N GLU A 351 -10.03 2.62 -32.38
CA GLU A 351 -9.64 1.40 -31.67
C GLU A 351 -8.34 1.58 -30.86
N LEU A 352 -7.44 2.49 -31.29
CA LEU A 352 -6.24 2.83 -30.51
C LEU A 352 -6.59 3.53 -29.20
N ALA A 353 -7.59 4.43 -29.24
CA ALA A 353 -8.10 5.10 -28.04
C ALA A 353 -8.70 4.09 -27.06
N LYS A 354 -9.41 3.08 -27.58
CA LYS A 354 -9.94 1.98 -26.77
C LYS A 354 -8.82 1.11 -26.16
N ALA A 355 -7.72 0.90 -26.87
CA ALA A 355 -6.55 0.19 -26.33
C ALA A 355 -5.85 0.98 -25.20
N VAL A 356 -5.78 2.31 -25.31
CA VAL A 356 -5.33 3.20 -24.23
C VAL A 356 -6.28 3.09 -23.04
N ALA A 357 -7.60 3.24 -23.24
CA ALA A 357 -8.59 3.14 -22.18
C ALA A 357 -8.57 1.77 -21.46
N LYS A 358 -8.39 0.67 -22.21
CA LYS A 358 -8.18 -0.68 -21.66
C LYS A 358 -6.98 -0.71 -20.69
N SER A 359 -5.88 -0.08 -21.08
CA SER A 359 -4.66 -0.02 -20.27
C SER A 359 -4.91 0.76 -18.98
N LEU A 360 -5.59 1.91 -19.08
CA LEU A 360 -6.01 2.71 -17.93
C LEU A 360 -6.90 1.92 -16.96
N CYS A 361 -7.93 1.24 -17.45
CA CYS A 361 -8.79 0.38 -16.61
C CYS A 361 -7.97 -0.69 -15.88
N GLY A 362 -7.07 -1.38 -16.59
CA GLY A 362 -6.21 -2.40 -15.99
C GLY A 362 -5.35 -1.87 -14.86
N PHE A 363 -4.72 -0.71 -15.05
CA PHE A 363 -3.92 -0.06 -14.00
C PHE A 363 -4.77 0.43 -12.83
N MET A 364 -5.88 1.14 -13.10
CA MET A 364 -6.77 1.67 -12.06
C MET A 364 -7.38 0.56 -11.21
N ASN A 365 -7.73 -0.58 -11.81
CA ASN A 365 -8.27 -1.71 -11.06
C ASN A 365 -7.21 -2.44 -10.22
N SER A 366 -5.94 -2.28 -10.56
CA SER A 366 -4.80 -2.98 -9.95
C SER A 366 -4.04 -2.06 -8.98
N ASN A 367 -2.71 -1.95 -9.14
CA ASN A 367 -1.80 -1.21 -8.27
C ASN A 367 -1.41 0.18 -8.81
N GLY A 368 -2.06 0.68 -9.87
CA GLY A 368 -1.63 1.88 -10.58
C GLY A 368 -0.31 1.66 -11.34
N GLY A 369 0.25 2.74 -11.90
CA GLY A 369 1.48 2.68 -12.70
C GLY A 369 1.67 3.89 -13.59
N TYR A 370 2.42 3.70 -14.67
CA TYR A 370 2.71 4.71 -15.68
C TYR A 370 2.33 4.20 -17.06
N LEU A 371 1.69 5.06 -17.85
CA LEU A 371 1.45 4.84 -19.27
C LEU A 371 2.18 5.92 -20.06
N PHE A 372 3.03 5.53 -20.99
CA PHE A 372 3.66 6.46 -21.93
C PHE A 372 2.97 6.35 -23.30
N ILE A 373 2.51 7.47 -23.82
CA ILE A 373 1.92 7.59 -25.16
C ILE A 373 2.89 8.36 -26.06
N GLY A 374 3.11 7.83 -27.26
CA GLY A 374 4.16 8.29 -28.18
C GLY A 374 5.44 7.46 -28.06
N VAL A 375 5.36 6.22 -27.55
CA VAL A 375 6.48 5.29 -27.41
C VAL A 375 6.10 3.95 -28.02
N SER A 376 6.93 3.39 -28.88
CA SER A 376 6.69 2.07 -29.48
C SER A 376 6.85 0.94 -28.46
N ASP A 377 6.38 -0.26 -28.81
CA ASP A 377 6.56 -1.46 -27.99
C ASP A 377 8.05 -1.83 -27.78
N THR A 378 8.94 -1.33 -28.66
CA THR A 378 10.41 -1.47 -28.56
C THR A 378 11.08 -0.39 -27.71
N GLY A 379 10.32 0.60 -27.22
CA GLY A 379 10.83 1.73 -26.43
C GLY A 379 11.32 2.92 -27.27
N ASP A 380 11.08 2.92 -28.58
CA ASP A 380 11.44 4.03 -29.46
C ASP A 380 10.48 5.20 -29.27
N VAL A 381 11.03 6.41 -29.09
CA VAL A 381 10.23 7.63 -28.93
C VAL A 381 9.70 8.06 -30.30
N LEU A 382 8.42 7.80 -30.55
CA LEU A 382 7.70 8.20 -31.76
C LEU A 382 7.21 9.65 -31.66
N GLY A 383 6.71 10.01 -30.47
CA GLY A 383 6.09 11.29 -30.14
C GLY A 383 4.58 11.34 -30.42
N ILE A 384 3.91 12.37 -29.89
CA ILE A 384 2.45 12.58 -30.01
C ILE A 384 2.08 13.62 -31.08
N GLN A 385 3.01 14.04 -31.93
CA GLN A 385 2.77 15.10 -32.91
C GLN A 385 1.71 14.71 -33.93
N GLU A 386 1.74 13.46 -34.41
CA GLU A 386 0.72 12.97 -35.35
C GLU A 386 -0.66 12.91 -34.70
N ASP A 387 -0.75 12.51 -33.43
CA ASP A 387 -2.00 12.59 -32.66
C ASP A 387 -2.54 14.03 -32.59
N ILE A 388 -1.68 15.01 -32.30
CA ILE A 388 -2.04 16.44 -32.27
C ILE A 388 -2.55 16.90 -33.64
N ASN A 389 -1.93 16.44 -34.73
CA ASN A 389 -2.32 16.82 -36.09
C ASN A 389 -3.73 16.33 -36.46
N THR A 390 -4.19 15.23 -35.85
CA THR A 390 -5.55 14.69 -36.03
C THR A 390 -6.65 15.46 -35.31
N LEU A 391 -6.33 16.46 -34.48
CA LEU A 391 -7.32 17.23 -33.72
C LEU A 391 -7.98 18.31 -34.59
N ASP A 392 -9.31 18.39 -34.56
CA ASP A 392 -10.07 19.39 -35.32
C ASP A 392 -9.87 20.82 -34.78
N LYS A 393 -9.60 20.97 -33.48
CA LYS A 393 -9.39 22.25 -32.77
C LYS A 393 -8.24 22.10 -31.77
N ARG A 394 -7.53 23.21 -31.52
CA ARG A 394 -6.39 23.27 -30.56
C ARG A 394 -5.33 22.21 -30.88
N LYS A 395 -4.63 22.35 -32.01
CA LYS A 395 -3.50 21.49 -32.40
C LYS A 395 -2.25 21.79 -31.55
N THR A 396 -2.37 21.58 -30.24
CA THR A 396 -1.36 21.86 -29.21
C THR A 396 -1.27 20.70 -28.22
N ALA A 397 -0.27 20.72 -27.35
CA ALA A 397 -0.14 19.76 -26.25
C ALA A 397 -1.38 19.75 -25.34
N ASP A 398 -1.93 20.92 -25.02
CA ASP A 398 -3.16 21.04 -24.23
C ASP A 398 -4.37 20.43 -24.95
N GLY A 399 -4.45 20.59 -26.27
CA GLY A 399 -5.49 19.94 -27.06
C GLY A 399 -5.38 18.41 -27.05
N PHE A 400 -4.15 17.88 -27.05
CA PHE A 400 -3.93 16.44 -26.88
C PHE A 400 -4.38 15.96 -25.49
N LEU A 401 -4.04 16.68 -24.42
CA LEU A 401 -4.48 16.34 -23.07
C LEU A 401 -6.02 16.37 -22.96
N ALA A 402 -6.66 17.37 -23.57
CA ALA A 402 -8.12 17.42 -23.65
C ALA A 402 -8.71 16.21 -24.40
N ALA A 403 -8.10 15.81 -25.52
CA ALA A 403 -8.50 14.62 -26.26
C ALA A 403 -8.30 13.33 -25.45
N PHE A 404 -7.20 13.22 -24.70
CA PHE A 404 -6.94 12.11 -23.78
C PHE A 404 -8.04 11.99 -22.71
N TYR A 405 -8.38 13.08 -22.01
CA TYR A 405 -9.46 13.04 -21.03
C TYR A 405 -10.84 12.82 -21.64
N GLN A 406 -11.05 13.21 -22.90
CA GLN A 406 -12.26 12.84 -23.64
C GLN A 406 -12.33 11.32 -23.85
N VAL A 407 -11.23 10.66 -24.19
CA VAL A 407 -11.15 9.19 -24.28
C VAL A 407 -11.48 8.54 -22.93
N VAL A 408 -10.97 9.09 -21.82
CA VAL A 408 -11.30 8.61 -20.47
C VAL A 408 -12.81 8.73 -20.20
N SER A 409 -13.39 9.90 -20.52
CA SER A 409 -14.83 10.14 -20.34
C SER A 409 -15.69 9.20 -21.17
N ASP A 410 -15.33 8.97 -22.44
CA ASP A 410 -16.10 8.18 -23.40
C ASP A 410 -16.05 6.67 -23.09
N PHE A 411 -14.86 6.16 -22.74
CA PHE A 411 -14.63 4.70 -22.63
C PHE A 411 -14.61 4.19 -21.19
N ILE A 412 -14.57 5.04 -20.17
CA ILE A 412 -14.47 4.60 -18.78
C ILE A 412 -15.49 5.32 -17.92
N GLY A 413 -15.49 6.65 -17.99
CA GLY A 413 -16.33 7.56 -17.22
C GLY A 413 -15.51 8.72 -16.67
N LYS A 414 -16.05 9.94 -16.79
CA LYS A 414 -15.38 11.17 -16.35
C LYS A 414 -14.99 11.17 -14.87
N GLU A 415 -15.71 10.40 -14.06
CA GLU A 415 -15.46 10.22 -12.64
C GLU A 415 -14.06 9.65 -12.36
N PHE A 416 -13.43 8.92 -13.27
CA PHE A 416 -12.10 8.33 -13.07
C PHE A 416 -10.94 9.30 -13.36
N SER A 417 -11.22 10.52 -13.82
CA SER A 417 -10.18 11.49 -14.18
C SER A 417 -9.26 11.87 -13.00
N HIS A 418 -9.77 11.82 -11.76
CA HIS A 418 -8.98 12.11 -10.55
C HIS A 418 -7.89 11.07 -10.26
N CYS A 419 -8.00 9.86 -10.81
CA CYS A 419 -6.97 8.83 -10.69
C CYS A 419 -5.83 9.02 -11.71
N LEU A 420 -5.94 9.98 -12.64
CA LEU A 420 -5.07 10.11 -13.79
C LEU A 420 -4.35 11.46 -13.75
N HIS A 421 -3.03 11.43 -13.84
CA HIS A 421 -2.17 12.61 -13.84
C HIS A 421 -1.34 12.61 -15.13
N ALA A 422 -1.90 13.17 -16.19
CA ALA A 422 -1.29 13.25 -17.51
C ALA A 422 -0.45 14.53 -17.69
N GLU A 423 0.79 14.38 -18.15
CA GLU A 423 1.66 15.49 -18.51
C GLU A 423 2.39 15.23 -19.84
N VAL A 424 2.70 16.29 -20.58
CA VAL A 424 3.50 16.20 -21.82
C VAL A 424 4.95 16.50 -21.49
N LEU A 425 5.83 15.55 -21.82
CA LEU A 425 7.28 15.62 -21.65
C LEU A 425 7.96 15.74 -23.01
N GLU A 426 9.13 16.35 -23.06
CA GLU A 426 9.92 16.48 -24.29
C GLU A 426 11.23 15.70 -24.18
N ILE A 427 11.29 14.51 -24.76
CA ILE A 427 12.48 13.64 -24.73
C ILE A 427 12.99 13.50 -26.16
N ARG A 428 14.29 13.77 -26.37
CA ARG A 428 14.95 13.69 -27.69
C ARG A 428 14.21 14.51 -28.77
N GLU A 429 13.88 15.76 -28.43
CA GLU A 429 13.16 16.72 -29.32
C GLU A 429 11.76 16.26 -29.74
N LYS A 430 11.21 15.23 -29.09
CA LYS A 430 9.86 14.72 -29.34
C LYS A 430 9.01 14.83 -28.09
N LYS A 431 7.80 15.35 -28.28
CA LYS A 431 6.78 15.40 -27.23
C LYS A 431 6.14 14.05 -27.04
N LEU A 432 6.04 13.58 -25.81
CA LEU A 432 5.34 12.35 -25.41
C LEU A 432 4.43 12.64 -24.23
N CYS A 433 3.36 11.86 -24.06
CA CYS A 433 2.49 12.01 -22.90
C CYS A 433 2.84 10.93 -21.88
N CYS A 434 3.13 11.34 -20.65
CA CYS A 434 3.26 10.45 -19.50
C CYS A 434 2.01 10.58 -18.64
N VAL A 435 1.35 9.46 -18.38
CA VAL A 435 0.19 9.39 -17.49
C VAL A 435 0.57 8.58 -16.27
N ARG A 436 0.64 9.24 -15.11
CA ARG A 436 0.71 8.56 -13.83
C ARG A 436 -0.71 8.16 -13.41
N ILE A 437 -0.90 6.88 -13.13
CA ILE A 437 -2.20 6.26 -12.89
C ILE A 437 -2.22 5.77 -11.44
N GLU A 438 -3.17 6.27 -10.66
CA GLU A 438 -3.42 5.84 -9.30
C GLU A 438 -4.41 4.66 -9.26
N PRO A 439 -4.28 3.75 -8.29
CA PRO A 439 -5.30 2.74 -8.05
C PRO A 439 -6.64 3.41 -7.70
N SER A 440 -7.70 3.00 -8.39
CA SER A 440 -9.05 3.48 -8.12
C SER A 440 -9.62 2.86 -6.83
N THR A 441 -10.52 3.61 -6.19
CA THR A 441 -11.36 3.17 -5.06
C THR A 441 -12.67 2.55 -5.52
N ARG A 442 -12.99 2.62 -6.82
CA ARG A 442 -14.17 1.99 -7.44
C ARG A 442 -13.79 1.18 -8.69
N PRO A 443 -14.56 0.14 -9.06
CA PRO A 443 -14.32 -0.63 -10.27
C PRO A 443 -14.38 0.23 -11.55
N ALA A 444 -13.28 0.29 -12.31
CA ALA A 444 -13.22 0.96 -13.60
C ALA A 444 -13.54 -0.05 -14.72
N TRP A 445 -14.64 0.16 -15.43
CA TRP A 445 -15.10 -0.70 -16.52
C TRP A 445 -14.81 -0.05 -17.86
N LEU A 446 -14.30 -0.83 -18.82
CA LEU A 446 -14.20 -0.36 -20.19
C LEU A 446 -15.58 -0.44 -20.84
N ARG A 447 -16.12 0.72 -21.24
CA ARG A 447 -17.42 0.90 -21.90
C ARG A 447 -17.22 1.03 -23.42
N GLY A 448 -18.21 0.58 -24.20
CA GLY A 448 -18.18 0.65 -25.67
C GLY A 448 -19.52 0.23 -26.28
N ALA A 449 -19.53 -0.19 -27.54
CA ALA A 449 -20.75 -0.62 -28.25
C ALA A 449 -21.32 -1.99 -27.78
N GLY A 450 -20.68 -2.65 -26.81
CA GLY A 450 -21.10 -3.94 -26.25
C GLY A 450 -20.98 -3.95 -24.73
N GLU A 451 -21.11 -5.14 -24.14
CA GLU A 451 -21.08 -5.31 -22.67
C GLU A 451 -19.81 -4.71 -22.04
N PRO A 452 -19.94 -3.95 -20.94
CA PRO A 452 -18.80 -3.41 -20.23
C PRO A 452 -17.82 -4.52 -19.81
N THR A 453 -16.55 -4.34 -20.13
CA THR A 453 -15.52 -5.35 -19.84
C THR A 453 -14.63 -4.89 -18.70
N PHE A 454 -14.42 -5.76 -17.71
CA PHE A 454 -13.51 -5.50 -16.60
C PHE A 454 -12.09 -5.96 -16.95
N PHE A 455 -11.11 -5.07 -16.80
CA PHE A 455 -9.71 -5.40 -17.05
C PHE A 455 -8.89 -5.26 -15.77
N ILE A 456 -7.98 -6.20 -15.55
CA ILE A 456 -6.93 -6.11 -14.53
C ILE A 456 -5.56 -6.24 -15.18
N ARG A 457 -4.53 -5.77 -14.49
CA ARG A 457 -3.14 -5.89 -14.95
C ARG A 457 -2.53 -7.16 -14.37
N VAL A 458 -2.01 -8.01 -15.25
CA VAL A 458 -1.37 -9.29 -14.91
C VAL A 458 -0.02 -9.32 -15.63
N GLY A 459 1.08 -9.21 -14.87
CA GLY A 459 2.40 -8.97 -15.43
C GLY A 459 2.44 -7.66 -16.21
N ASN A 460 2.99 -7.68 -17.43
CA ASN A 460 3.05 -6.53 -18.32
C ASN A 460 1.82 -6.40 -19.26
N SER A 461 0.69 -7.06 -18.97
CA SER A 461 -0.48 -7.06 -19.87
C SER A 461 -1.81 -6.85 -19.14
N CYS A 462 -2.78 -6.25 -19.84
CA CYS A 462 -4.15 -6.12 -19.35
C CYS A 462 -5.04 -7.27 -19.83
N ARG A 463 -5.59 -8.03 -18.88
CA ARG A 463 -6.43 -9.22 -19.13
C ARG A 463 -7.89 -8.93 -18.76
N PRO A 464 -8.86 -9.31 -19.61
CA PRO A 464 -10.26 -9.22 -19.25
C PRO A 464 -10.60 -10.29 -18.22
N LEU A 465 -11.50 -9.97 -17.30
CA LEU A 465 -12.14 -10.95 -16.42
C LEU A 465 -13.56 -11.23 -16.91
N ASN A 466 -14.00 -12.48 -16.82
CA ASN A 466 -15.41 -12.83 -17.04
C ASN A 466 -16.28 -12.31 -15.89
N ALA A 467 -17.62 -12.43 -16.01
CA ALA A 467 -18.54 -11.88 -15.02
C ALA A 467 -18.35 -12.44 -13.60
N GLU A 468 -18.06 -13.73 -13.47
CA GLU A 468 -17.82 -14.40 -12.18
C GLU A 468 -16.50 -13.93 -11.55
N GLU A 469 -15.43 -13.95 -12.34
CA GLU A 469 -14.09 -13.48 -11.93
C GLU A 469 -14.10 -11.99 -11.55
N ALA A 470 -14.76 -11.15 -12.35
CA ALA A 470 -14.89 -9.73 -12.11
C ALA A 470 -15.68 -9.47 -10.82
N THR A 471 -16.75 -10.21 -10.57
CA THR A 471 -17.53 -10.08 -9.33
C THR A 471 -16.68 -10.43 -8.11
N GLY A 472 -15.97 -11.57 -8.14
CA GLY A 472 -15.07 -11.98 -7.05
C GLY A 472 -13.94 -10.96 -6.82
N TYR A 473 -13.33 -10.49 -7.90
CA TYR A 473 -12.29 -9.46 -7.84
C TYR A 473 -12.83 -8.16 -7.24
N VAL A 474 -13.98 -7.68 -7.73
CA VAL A 474 -14.57 -6.43 -7.28
C VAL A 474 -14.93 -6.47 -5.80
N MET A 475 -15.54 -7.56 -5.34
CA MET A 475 -15.89 -7.75 -3.94
C MET A 475 -14.64 -7.72 -3.06
N SER A 476 -13.56 -8.38 -3.48
CA SER A 476 -12.31 -8.39 -2.69
C SER A 476 -11.54 -7.07 -2.70
N ARG A 477 -11.51 -6.36 -3.83
CA ARG A 477 -10.64 -5.18 -4.04
C ARG A 477 -11.31 -3.86 -3.68
N PHE A 478 -12.63 -3.75 -3.83
CA PHE A 478 -13.35 -2.48 -3.70
C PHE A 478 -14.46 -2.50 -2.66
N VAL A 479 -15.09 -3.65 -2.38
CA VAL A 479 -16.24 -3.73 -1.44
C VAL A 479 -15.80 -4.25 -0.06
N GLY A 480 -14.79 -5.11 0.01
CA GLY A 480 -14.21 -5.62 1.26
C GLY A 480 -13.31 -4.63 2.02
N LYS A 481 -13.55 -3.32 1.88
CA LYS A 481 -12.80 -2.25 2.54
C LYS A 481 -13.68 -1.38 3.41
#